data_AF-A0A9Q8PGC9-F1
#
_entry.id   AF-A0A9Q8PGC9-F1
#
_cell.length_a   1.000
_cell.length_b   1.000
_cell.length_c   1.000
_cell.angle_alpha   90.00
_cell.angle_beta   90.00
_cell.angle_gamma   90.00
#
_symmetry.space_group_name_H-M   'P 1'
#
loop_
_entity.id
_entity.type
_entity.pdbx_description
1 polymer ?
#
loop_
_entity_poly.entity_id
_entity_poly.type
_entity_poly.pdbx_seq_one_letter_code
_entity_poly.pdbx_strand_id
1 'polypeptide(L)'
;MDRAELKEEAVYLLEESIVSPEKVRRIGRTLKARIWSAGWYIVMLVASNITSLSVAVGYARTMYSPDLPSYDAYRGQIDRRLTVRRFDRFWFTPNDFTRPPSKEVDQAWSDLGIWIPYFILPESLGPAHGLNNSHLKYSGDDFDTPGYPVVPEMIHHLHCLDSLRKNLYYNHEYYAEQRLRAGKTIAEEFMKAHINHCISALKERLLCTADIGIVPFLWRTAEGDVMPDFGREHKCYDHKSVIAWYEKHGVPENQSDIVVIPPPEAILHPADEFFEVD
;
A
#
# COMPACT_ATOMS: atom_id res chain seq x y z
N MET A 1 24.07 -16.29 -90.01
CA MET A 1 24.39 -15.08 -89.23
C MET A 1 25.88 -14.90 -89.27
N ASP A 2 26.31 -13.74 -89.77
CA ASP A 2 27.71 -13.35 -89.79
C ASP A 2 28.20 -13.12 -88.35
N ARG A 3 29.48 -13.38 -88.09
CA ARG A 3 30.13 -13.15 -86.78
C ARG A 3 30.06 -11.67 -86.37
N ALA A 4 29.91 -10.76 -87.34
CA ALA A 4 29.66 -9.34 -87.11
C ALA A 4 28.25 -9.08 -86.56
N GLU A 5 27.21 -9.70 -87.14
CA GLU A 5 25.81 -9.56 -86.68
C GLU A 5 25.62 -10.11 -85.26
N LEU A 6 26.22 -11.28 -84.95
CA LEU A 6 26.17 -11.87 -83.60
C LEU A 6 26.85 -10.98 -82.55
N LYS A 7 27.86 -10.20 -82.93
CA LYS A 7 28.52 -9.25 -82.03
C LYS A 7 27.67 -8.01 -81.81
N GLU A 8 27.04 -7.46 -82.84
CA GLU A 8 26.13 -6.31 -82.69
C GLU A 8 24.91 -6.67 -81.85
N GLU A 9 24.31 -7.84 -82.08
CA GLU A 9 23.16 -8.30 -81.30
C GLU A 9 23.55 -8.57 -79.83
N ALA A 10 24.73 -9.14 -79.58
CA ALA A 10 25.24 -9.32 -78.22
C ALA A 10 25.57 -7.98 -77.52
N VAL A 11 26.10 -6.99 -78.24
CA VAL A 11 26.37 -5.64 -77.70
C VAL A 11 25.07 -4.90 -77.40
N TYR A 12 24.08 -5.00 -78.29
CA TYR A 12 22.75 -4.41 -78.12
C TYR A 12 22.02 -5.00 -76.91
N LEU A 13 22.02 -6.33 -76.78
CA LEU A 13 21.44 -7.03 -75.63
C LEU A 13 22.19 -6.72 -74.33
N LEU A 14 23.51 -6.54 -74.39
CA LEU A 14 24.30 -6.12 -73.23
C LEU A 14 23.96 -4.68 -72.83
N GLU A 15 23.85 -3.73 -73.76
CA GLU A 15 23.43 -2.35 -73.48
C GLU A 15 22.00 -2.26 -72.91
N GLU A 16 21.08 -3.10 -73.38
CA GLU A 16 19.71 -3.17 -72.85
C GLU A 16 19.64 -3.81 -71.45
N SER A 17 20.56 -4.74 -71.15
CA SER A 17 20.71 -5.38 -69.84
C SER A 17 21.43 -4.52 -68.80
N ILE A 18 22.22 -3.53 -69.24
CA ILE A 18 22.91 -2.59 -68.35
C ILE A 18 21.88 -1.61 -67.81
N VAL A 19 21.38 -1.94 -66.61
CA VAL A 19 20.48 -1.08 -65.85
C VAL A 19 21.11 0.31 -65.74
N SER A 20 20.50 1.32 -66.36
CA SER A 20 21.09 2.66 -66.42
C SER A 20 21.42 3.18 -65.01
N PRO A 21 22.54 3.91 -64.84
CA PRO A 21 22.92 4.48 -63.55
C PRO A 21 21.79 5.31 -62.91
N GLU A 22 20.94 5.94 -63.72
CA GLU A 22 19.75 6.67 -63.25
C GLU A 22 18.67 5.76 -62.68
N LYS A 23 18.43 4.59 -63.29
CA LYS A 23 17.44 3.61 -62.83
C LYS A 23 17.89 2.98 -61.50
N VAL A 24 19.18 2.66 -61.35
CA VAL A 24 19.78 2.22 -60.08
C VAL A 24 19.67 3.31 -59.01
N ARG A 25 19.96 4.57 -59.35
CA ARG A 25 19.85 5.71 -58.41
C ARG A 25 18.40 5.98 -57.99
N ARG A 26 17.42 5.81 -58.89
CA ARG A 26 15.98 5.94 -58.60
C ARG A 26 15.48 4.80 -57.70
N ILE A 27 15.89 3.56 -57.95
CA ILE A 27 15.58 2.41 -57.08
C ILE A 27 16.22 2.60 -55.69
N GLY A 28 17.48 3.04 -55.62
CA GLY A 28 18.14 3.34 -54.35
C GLY A 28 17.47 4.47 -53.56
N ARG A 29 16.99 5.53 -54.22
CA ARG A 29 16.22 6.63 -53.58
C ARG A 29 14.87 6.16 -53.06
N THR A 30 14.14 5.35 -53.83
CA THR A 30 12.82 4.81 -53.41
C THR A 30 12.95 3.76 -52.31
N LEU A 31 13.98 2.91 -52.34
CA LEU A 31 14.29 1.98 -51.27
C LEU A 31 14.69 2.73 -49.98
N LYS A 32 15.53 3.76 -50.07
CA LYS A 32 15.86 4.63 -48.93
C LYS A 32 14.61 5.33 -48.36
N ALA A 33 13.72 5.84 -49.20
CA ALA A 33 12.48 6.45 -48.77
C ALA A 33 11.54 5.45 -48.08
N ARG A 34 11.45 4.21 -48.59
CA ARG A 34 10.66 3.12 -47.97
C ARG A 34 11.25 2.64 -46.64
N ILE A 35 12.57 2.53 -46.54
CA ILE A 35 13.26 2.20 -45.28
C ILE A 35 13.04 3.32 -44.26
N TRP A 36 13.13 4.57 -44.69
CA TRP A 36 12.87 5.72 -43.82
C TRP A 36 11.42 5.78 -43.36
N SER A 37 10.44 5.53 -44.24
CA SER A 37 9.03 5.46 -43.84
C SER A 37 8.74 4.27 -42.93
N ALA A 38 9.30 3.09 -43.20
CA ALA A 38 9.20 1.93 -42.31
C ALA A 38 9.81 2.22 -40.92
N GLY A 39 10.97 2.90 -40.88
CA GLY A 39 11.58 3.36 -39.63
C GLY A 39 10.66 4.30 -38.84
N TRP A 40 10.00 5.24 -39.52
CA TRP A 40 9.00 6.10 -38.88
C TRP A 40 7.80 5.34 -38.32
N TYR A 41 7.26 4.36 -39.06
CA TYR A 41 6.16 3.53 -38.55
C TYR A 41 6.57 2.74 -37.30
N ILE A 42 7.80 2.20 -37.28
CA ILE A 42 8.34 1.51 -36.10
C ILE A 42 8.45 2.48 -34.92
N VAL A 43 9.00 3.68 -35.13
CA VAL A 43 9.12 4.71 -34.08
C VAL A 43 7.75 5.10 -33.53
N MET A 44 6.76 5.32 -34.39
CA MET A 44 5.40 5.66 -33.98
C MET A 44 4.74 4.52 -33.21
N LEU A 45 4.95 3.27 -33.62
CA LEU A 45 4.43 2.10 -32.92
C LEU A 45 5.07 1.96 -31.52
N VAL A 46 6.39 2.14 -31.41
CA VAL A 46 7.10 2.11 -30.13
C VAL A 46 6.61 3.24 -29.22
N ALA A 47 6.52 4.47 -29.73
CA ALA A 47 6.02 5.62 -28.98
C ALA A 47 4.58 5.41 -28.50
N SER A 48 3.72 4.85 -29.35
CA SER A 48 2.34 4.51 -28.99
C SER A 48 2.28 3.50 -27.87
N ASN A 49 3.04 2.39 -27.96
CA ASN A 49 3.04 1.35 -26.94
C ASN A 49 3.62 1.85 -25.61
N ILE A 50 4.68 2.66 -25.64
CA ILE A 50 5.22 3.30 -24.44
C ILE A 50 4.16 4.20 -23.79
N THR A 51 3.50 5.04 -24.59
CA THR A 51 2.44 5.93 -24.08
C THR A 51 1.29 5.14 -23.48
N SER A 52 0.81 4.10 -24.17
CA SER A 52 -0.25 3.22 -23.68
C SER A 52 0.14 2.53 -22.38
N LEU A 53 1.38 2.02 -22.28
CA LEU A 53 1.89 1.40 -21.06
C LEU A 53 1.98 2.42 -19.92
N SER A 54 2.50 3.62 -20.17
CA SER A 54 2.59 4.69 -19.17
C SER A 54 1.21 5.10 -18.66
N VAL A 55 0.22 5.24 -19.53
CA VAL A 55 -1.17 5.55 -19.16
C VAL A 55 -1.78 4.40 -18.37
N ALA A 56 -1.62 3.15 -18.82
CA ALA A 56 -2.15 1.98 -18.13
C ALA A 56 -1.55 1.81 -16.73
N VAL A 57 -0.23 2.00 -16.61
CA VAL A 57 0.48 1.98 -15.32
C VAL A 57 0.02 3.11 -14.43
N GLY A 58 -0.12 4.34 -14.95
CA GLY A 58 -0.64 5.49 -14.21
C GLY A 58 -2.06 5.24 -13.69
N TYR A 59 -2.95 4.76 -14.55
CA TYR A 59 -4.33 4.44 -14.20
C TYR A 59 -4.41 3.34 -13.14
N ALA A 60 -3.69 2.24 -13.32
CA ALA A 60 -3.65 1.15 -12.35
C ALA A 60 -3.14 1.63 -10.99
N ARG A 61 -2.12 2.49 -10.97
CA ARG A 61 -1.59 3.09 -9.73
C ARG A 61 -2.61 3.97 -9.02
N THR A 62 -3.39 4.75 -9.77
CA THR A 62 -4.40 5.63 -9.15
C THR A 62 -5.59 4.84 -8.61
N MET A 63 -6.00 3.78 -9.31
CA MET A 63 -7.23 3.03 -9.03
C MET A 63 -7.03 1.95 -7.96
N TYR A 64 -5.90 1.25 -7.98
CA TYR A 64 -5.67 0.07 -7.13
C TYR A 64 -4.74 0.33 -5.94
N SER A 65 -4.13 1.52 -5.84
CA SER A 65 -3.34 1.90 -4.67
C SER A 65 -4.16 2.81 -3.73
N PRO A 66 -4.19 2.50 -2.42
CA PRO A 66 -4.69 3.43 -1.42
C PRO A 66 -3.78 4.66 -1.23
N ASP A 67 -2.56 4.64 -1.79
CA ASP A 67 -1.61 5.77 -1.68
C ASP A 67 -2.08 6.99 -2.47
N LEU A 68 -1.91 8.18 -1.86
CA LEU A 68 -2.09 9.44 -2.57
C LEU A 68 -0.94 9.69 -3.57
N PRO A 69 -1.20 10.36 -4.71
CA PRO A 69 -0.15 10.72 -5.67
C PRO A 69 1.00 11.55 -5.06
N SER A 70 0.70 12.35 -4.04
CA SER A 70 1.70 13.18 -3.34
C SER A 70 2.80 12.38 -2.65
N TYR A 71 2.57 11.09 -2.38
CA TYR A 71 3.54 10.21 -1.73
C TYR A 71 4.65 9.74 -2.69
N ASP A 72 4.58 10.14 -3.97
CA ASP A 72 5.58 9.83 -4.98
C ASP A 72 7.00 10.32 -4.64
N ALA A 73 7.13 11.33 -3.77
CA ALA A 73 8.40 11.86 -3.30
C ALA A 73 9.27 10.83 -2.52
N TYR A 74 8.64 9.85 -1.88
CA TYR A 74 9.33 8.76 -1.15
C TYR A 74 9.38 7.46 -1.95
N ARG A 75 8.85 7.47 -3.17
CA ARG A 75 8.67 6.28 -3.99
C ARG A 75 10.03 5.81 -4.51
N GLY A 76 10.33 4.53 -4.30
CA GLY A 76 11.64 3.93 -4.59
C GLY A 76 12.54 3.79 -3.35
N GLN A 77 12.21 4.48 -2.25
CA GLN A 77 12.87 4.27 -0.95
C GLN A 77 12.15 3.22 -0.11
N ILE A 78 10.83 3.07 -0.29
CA ILE A 78 9.98 2.10 0.42
C ILE A 78 9.48 1.04 -0.57
N ASP A 79 9.70 -0.24 -0.27
CA ASP A 79 9.12 -1.34 -1.04
C ASP A 79 7.61 -1.46 -0.76
N ARG A 80 6.79 -1.12 -1.75
CA ARG A 80 5.32 -1.15 -1.68
C ARG A 80 4.72 -2.42 -2.31
N ARG A 81 5.51 -3.47 -2.55
CA ARG A 81 4.98 -4.74 -3.09
C ARG A 81 4.09 -5.42 -2.06
N LEU A 82 2.88 -5.81 -2.49
CA LEU A 82 1.96 -6.58 -1.67
C LEU A 82 2.52 -7.98 -1.45
N THR A 83 2.57 -8.41 -0.19
CA THR A 83 2.89 -9.78 0.17
C THR A 83 1.65 -10.46 0.73
N VAL A 84 1.47 -11.74 0.41
CA VAL A 84 0.38 -12.53 0.99
C VAL A 84 0.84 -12.99 2.36
N ARG A 85 0.13 -12.55 3.40
CA ARG A 85 0.33 -12.99 4.78
C ARG A 85 -0.98 -13.57 5.29
N ARG A 86 -0.89 -14.69 5.98
CA ARG A 86 -2.01 -15.26 6.72
C ARG A 86 -1.94 -14.70 8.14
N PHE A 87 -3.03 -14.06 8.59
CA PHE A 87 -3.14 -13.66 9.98
C PHE A 87 -3.34 -14.87 10.87
N ASP A 88 -2.87 -14.78 12.10
CA ASP A 88 -3.08 -15.81 13.10
C ASP A 88 -4.58 -16.09 13.26
N ARG A 89 -4.90 -17.36 13.56
CA ARG A 89 -6.27 -17.75 13.86
C ARG A 89 -6.71 -17.07 15.16
N PHE A 90 -8.01 -17.20 15.47
CA PHE A 90 -8.56 -16.82 16.76
C PHE A 90 -8.05 -17.75 17.87
N TRP A 91 -6.75 -17.69 18.17
CA TRP A 91 -6.10 -18.39 19.28
C TRP A 91 -6.17 -17.49 20.52
N PHE A 92 -6.59 -18.05 21.66
CA PHE A 92 -6.62 -17.32 22.94
C PHE A 92 -5.25 -17.34 23.64
N THR A 93 -4.26 -18.03 23.08
CA THR A 93 -2.85 -17.93 23.49
C THR A 93 -2.29 -16.54 23.15
N PRO A 94 -1.81 -15.79 24.15
CA PRO A 94 -1.23 -14.47 23.90
C PRO A 94 0.09 -14.55 23.12
N ASN A 95 0.24 -13.72 22.07
CA ASN A 95 1.53 -13.54 21.40
C ASN A 95 2.36 -12.46 22.10
N ASP A 96 3.58 -12.21 21.61
CA ASP A 96 4.53 -11.25 22.20
C ASP A 96 3.94 -9.83 22.38
N PHE A 97 2.88 -9.46 21.64
CA PHE A 97 2.22 -8.15 21.71
C PHE A 97 0.99 -8.12 22.63
N THR A 98 0.46 -9.30 22.99
CA THR A 98 -0.81 -9.41 23.71
C THR A 98 -0.72 -10.20 25.00
N ARG A 99 0.49 -10.62 25.42
CA ARG A 99 0.71 -11.20 26.76
C ARG A 99 0.30 -10.23 27.87
N PRO A 100 0.12 -10.71 29.11
CA PRO A 100 -0.07 -9.82 30.25
C PRO A 100 0.98 -8.69 30.30
N PRO A 101 0.60 -7.50 30.80
CA PRO A 101 1.49 -6.34 30.84
C PRO A 101 2.86 -6.67 31.44
N SER A 102 3.92 -6.39 30.67
CA SER A 102 5.30 -6.73 31.03
C SER A 102 6.27 -5.89 30.18
N LYS A 103 7.54 -5.84 30.59
CA LYS A 103 8.58 -5.12 29.83
C LYS A 103 8.77 -5.72 28.44
N GLU A 104 8.61 -7.02 28.34
CA GLU A 104 8.76 -7.79 27.11
C GLU A 104 7.67 -7.41 26.11
N VAL A 105 6.42 -7.24 26.56
CA VAL A 105 5.32 -6.77 25.72
C VAL A 105 5.56 -5.32 25.29
N ASP A 106 5.95 -4.44 26.21
CA ASP A 106 6.26 -3.04 25.87
C ASP A 106 7.42 -2.94 24.88
N GLN A 107 8.43 -3.81 25.01
CA GLN A 107 9.52 -3.91 24.06
C GLN A 107 9.05 -4.42 22.70
N ALA A 108 8.21 -5.45 22.65
CA ALA A 108 7.65 -5.96 21.39
C ALA A 108 6.91 -4.85 20.63
N TRP A 109 6.08 -4.06 21.32
CA TRP A 109 5.43 -2.89 20.74
C TRP A 109 6.43 -1.80 20.32
N SER A 110 7.45 -1.53 21.14
CA SER A 110 8.54 -0.60 20.80
C SER A 110 9.30 -1.02 19.53
N ASP A 111 9.52 -2.31 19.33
CA ASP A 111 10.23 -2.87 18.18
C ASP A 111 9.46 -2.70 16.86
N LEU A 112 8.15 -2.44 16.92
CA LEU A 112 7.36 -2.00 15.76
C LEU A 112 7.66 -0.55 15.35
N GLY A 113 8.48 0.16 16.12
CA GLY A 113 8.89 1.53 15.86
C GLY A 113 7.92 2.59 16.36
N ILE A 114 6.97 2.24 17.26
CA ILE A 114 5.95 3.19 17.76
C ILE A 114 6.51 4.36 18.59
N TRP A 115 7.79 4.27 18.97
CA TRP A 115 8.53 5.33 19.68
C TRP A 115 9.64 5.96 18.83
N ILE A 116 9.72 5.63 17.54
CA ILE A 116 10.65 6.31 16.63
C ILE A 116 10.22 7.78 16.57
N PRO A 117 11.13 8.74 16.82
CA PRO A 117 10.80 10.15 16.77
C PRO A 117 10.40 10.57 15.35
N TYR A 118 9.72 11.70 15.26
CA TYR A 118 9.36 12.30 13.97
C TYR A 118 10.59 12.46 13.06
N PHE A 119 10.37 12.38 11.75
CA PHE A 119 11.37 12.79 10.78
C PHE A 119 11.04 14.18 10.23
N ILE A 120 12.04 14.85 9.64
CA ILE A 120 11.85 16.15 9.02
C ILE A 120 11.50 15.96 7.54
N LEU A 121 10.26 16.31 7.18
CA LEU A 121 9.84 16.45 5.80
C LEU A 121 10.37 17.78 5.23
N PRO A 122 11.22 17.77 4.19
CA PRO A 122 11.69 18.99 3.56
C PRO A 122 10.55 19.96 3.22
N GLU A 123 10.77 21.26 3.50
CA GLU A 123 9.76 22.31 3.28
C GLU A 123 9.20 22.30 1.85
N SER A 124 10.04 22.01 0.86
CA SER A 124 9.66 21.95 -0.57
C SER A 124 8.58 20.90 -0.88
N LEU A 125 8.46 19.85 -0.07
CA LEU A 125 7.47 18.80 -0.24
C LEU A 125 6.19 19.05 0.56
N GLY A 126 6.23 19.92 1.58
CA GLY A 126 5.10 20.22 2.46
C GLY A 126 3.78 20.53 1.71
N PRO A 127 3.77 21.44 0.72
CA PRO A 127 2.55 21.77 -0.03
C PRO A 127 1.92 20.58 -0.76
N ALA A 128 2.72 19.62 -1.26
CA ALA A 128 2.20 18.41 -1.90
C ALA A 128 1.43 17.52 -0.91
N HIS A 129 1.72 17.64 0.38
CA HIS A 129 1.03 16.95 1.48
C HIS A 129 -0.01 17.85 2.18
N GLY A 130 -0.37 19.00 1.60
CA GLY A 130 -1.32 19.94 2.18
C GLY A 130 -0.79 20.73 3.39
N LEU A 131 0.52 20.68 3.64
CA LEU A 131 1.14 21.42 4.74
C LEU A 131 1.37 22.88 4.35
N ASN A 132 1.22 23.77 5.33
CA ASN A 132 1.35 25.21 5.17
C ASN A 132 1.77 25.87 6.49
N ASN A 133 1.79 27.20 6.56
CA ASN A 133 2.24 27.96 7.74
C ASN A 133 1.41 27.76 9.02
N SER A 134 0.26 27.10 8.96
CA SER A 134 -0.48 26.67 10.17
C SER A 134 0.21 25.51 10.91
N HIS A 135 1.11 24.80 10.25
CA HIS A 135 1.80 23.63 10.79
C HIS A 135 3.17 24.01 11.38
N LEU A 136 3.60 23.26 12.40
CA LEU A 136 4.93 23.35 12.97
C LEU A 136 5.97 23.18 11.87
N LYS A 137 6.91 24.13 11.78
CA LYS A 137 8.00 24.12 10.82
C LYS A 137 9.28 24.50 11.54
N TYR A 138 10.30 23.67 11.40
CA TYR A 138 11.64 23.96 11.87
C TYR A 138 12.43 24.74 10.81
N SER A 139 13.27 25.65 11.30
CA SER A 139 14.22 26.39 10.47
C SER A 139 15.48 25.56 10.21
N GLY A 140 16.29 25.99 9.24
CA GLY A 140 17.58 25.35 8.96
C GLY A 140 18.62 25.54 10.07
N ASP A 141 18.34 26.39 11.06
CA ASP A 141 19.16 26.59 12.24
C ASP A 141 18.80 25.60 13.36
N ASP A 142 17.57 25.05 13.34
CA ASP A 142 17.09 24.06 14.31
C ASP A 142 17.53 22.63 13.94
N PHE A 143 17.60 22.34 12.63
CA PHE A 143 18.02 21.07 12.04
C PHE A 143 18.73 21.34 10.71
N ASP A 144 19.68 20.48 10.29
CA ASP A 144 20.44 20.60 9.03
C ASP A 144 19.57 20.77 7.76
N THR A 145 18.26 20.55 7.85
CA THR A 145 17.29 20.79 6.78
C THR A 145 16.02 21.44 7.34
N PRO A 146 15.59 22.62 6.83
CA PRO A 146 14.32 23.22 7.22
C PRO A 146 13.15 22.36 6.73
N GLY A 147 12.11 22.24 7.55
CA GLY A 147 11.00 21.36 7.21
C GLY A 147 9.99 21.12 8.31
N TYR A 148 9.06 20.22 8.04
CA TYR A 148 7.96 19.86 8.91
C TYR A 148 8.31 18.58 9.67
N PRO A 149 8.30 18.55 11.00
CA PRO A 149 8.33 17.29 11.73
C PRO A 149 7.03 16.53 11.48
N VAL A 150 7.15 15.28 11.04
CA VAL A 150 6.01 14.43 10.73
C VAL A 150 6.26 12.97 11.14
N VAL A 151 5.19 12.23 11.35
CA VAL A 151 5.21 10.78 11.66
C VAL A 151 4.38 10.03 10.62
N PRO A 152 4.84 8.86 10.11
CA PRO A 152 4.00 8.01 9.26
C PRO A 152 2.72 7.55 9.97
N GLU A 153 1.59 7.58 9.24
CA GLU A 153 0.25 7.20 9.73
C GLU A 153 0.23 5.79 10.33
N MET A 154 0.89 4.81 9.70
CA MET A 154 1.02 3.45 10.26
C MET A 154 1.59 3.46 11.68
N ILE A 155 2.65 4.23 11.92
CA ILE A 155 3.32 4.31 13.23
C ILE A 155 2.37 4.96 14.24
N HIS A 156 1.69 6.04 13.85
CA HIS A 156 0.73 6.72 14.71
C HIS A 156 -0.48 5.82 15.06
N HIS A 157 -1.05 5.10 14.09
CA HIS A 157 -2.14 4.15 14.33
C HIS A 157 -1.73 3.05 15.31
N LEU A 158 -0.51 2.51 15.19
CA LEU A 158 0.00 1.50 16.12
C LEU A 158 0.25 2.07 17.52
N HIS A 159 0.77 3.30 17.64
CA HIS A 159 0.90 4.00 18.91
C HIS A 159 -0.46 4.20 19.60
N CYS A 160 -1.49 4.62 18.86
CA CYS A 160 -2.85 4.74 19.38
C CYS A 160 -3.43 3.38 19.80
N LEU A 161 -3.18 2.32 19.02
CA LEU A 161 -3.65 0.98 19.35
C LEU A 161 -2.98 0.42 20.62
N ASP A 162 -1.67 0.64 20.81
CA ASP A 162 -0.98 0.31 22.06
C ASP A 162 -1.51 1.13 23.23
N SER A 163 -1.78 2.42 23.00
CA SER A 163 -2.39 3.29 24.02
C SER A 163 -3.77 2.78 24.42
N LEU A 164 -4.61 2.35 23.47
CA LEU A 164 -5.91 1.73 23.75
C LEU A 164 -5.73 0.41 24.52
N ARG A 165 -4.82 -0.47 24.08
CA ARG A 165 -4.48 -1.72 24.77
C ARG A 165 -4.15 -1.46 26.24
N LYS A 166 -3.24 -0.52 26.52
CA LYS A 166 -2.81 -0.15 27.89
C LYS A 166 -3.98 0.37 28.74
N ASN A 167 -4.99 0.96 28.13
CA ASN A 167 -6.15 1.56 28.82
C ASN A 167 -7.40 0.65 28.87
N LEU A 168 -7.31 -0.62 28.44
CA LEU A 168 -8.44 -1.55 28.55
C LEU A 168 -8.75 -1.92 30.00
N TYR A 169 -10.03 -2.02 30.35
CA TYR A 169 -10.51 -2.18 31.72
C TYR A 169 -9.94 -3.41 32.47
N TYR A 170 -9.56 -4.49 31.77
CA TYR A 170 -8.96 -5.69 32.35
C TYR A 170 -7.43 -5.63 32.43
N ASN A 171 -6.77 -4.82 31.58
CA ASN A 171 -5.37 -4.44 31.79
C ASN A 171 -5.28 -3.42 32.93
N HIS A 172 -6.39 -2.71 33.17
CA HIS A 172 -6.52 -1.75 34.23
C HIS A 172 -6.61 -2.39 35.61
N GLU A 173 -6.90 -3.67 35.85
CA GLU A 173 -6.91 -4.21 37.25
C GLU A 173 -5.49 -4.41 37.85
N TYR A 174 -4.49 -4.64 36.99
CA TYR A 174 -3.08 -4.42 37.33
C TYR A 174 -2.76 -2.91 37.59
N TYR A 175 -3.64 -2.01 37.16
CA TYR A 175 -3.57 -0.54 37.36
C TYR A 175 -4.72 0.08 38.21
N ALA A 176 -5.64 -0.71 38.77
CA ALA A 176 -6.77 -0.42 39.67
C ALA A 176 -7.78 -1.59 39.69
N GLU A 177 -7.42 -2.66 40.40
CA GLU A 177 -8.18 -3.73 41.07
C GLU A 177 -9.68 -4.06 40.88
N GLN A 178 -10.58 -3.27 40.29
CA GLN A 178 -12.00 -3.69 40.16
C GLN A 178 -12.73 -3.00 39.01
N ARG A 179 -13.60 -3.70 38.27
CA ARG A 179 -15.05 -3.31 38.14
C ARG A 179 -15.95 -4.27 37.35
N LEU A 180 -16.84 -4.87 38.13
CA LEU A 180 -18.15 -5.46 37.81
C LEU A 180 -18.93 -4.76 36.68
N ARG A 181 -19.44 -5.53 35.71
CA ARG A 181 -20.87 -5.60 35.30
C ARG A 181 -21.08 -6.45 34.03
N ALA A 182 -21.91 -7.50 34.13
CA ALA A 182 -23.10 -7.73 33.28
C ALA A 182 -23.54 -9.21 33.30
N GLY A 183 -24.38 -9.61 34.28
CA GLY A 183 -25.51 -10.54 34.14
C GLY A 183 -25.39 -11.95 33.54
N LYS A 184 -24.28 -12.32 32.90
CA LYS A 184 -23.86 -13.65 32.47
C LYS A 184 -22.35 -13.64 32.56
N THR A 185 -21.76 -14.51 33.38
CA THR A 185 -20.31 -14.56 33.54
C THR A 185 -19.70 -15.21 32.31
N ILE A 186 -19.41 -14.42 31.28
CA ILE A 186 -18.32 -14.78 30.37
C ILE A 186 -17.06 -14.78 31.24
N ALA A 187 -16.30 -15.87 31.20
CA ALA A 187 -15.07 -15.97 31.98
C ALA A 187 -14.18 -14.77 31.67
N GLU A 188 -13.65 -14.13 32.70
CA GLU A 188 -12.81 -12.94 32.55
C GLU A 188 -11.63 -13.22 31.62
N GLU A 189 -11.02 -14.39 31.74
CA GLU A 189 -9.94 -14.87 30.87
C GLU A 189 -10.35 -14.97 29.40
N PHE A 190 -11.59 -15.37 29.11
CA PHE A 190 -12.11 -15.36 27.73
C PHE A 190 -12.23 -13.93 27.21
N MET A 191 -12.76 -12.99 28.00
CA MET A 191 -12.90 -11.58 27.57
C MET A 191 -11.54 -10.92 27.35
N LYS A 192 -10.58 -11.15 28.26
CA LYS A 192 -9.19 -10.69 28.12
C LYS A 192 -8.58 -11.20 26.82
N ALA A 193 -8.62 -12.51 26.61
CA ALA A 193 -8.01 -13.12 25.44
C ALA A 193 -8.74 -12.74 24.13
N HIS A 194 -10.06 -12.57 24.15
CA HIS A 194 -10.82 -12.10 22.99
C HIS A 194 -10.42 -10.68 22.57
N ILE A 195 -10.35 -9.75 23.52
CA ILE A 195 -10.01 -8.35 23.22
C ILE A 195 -8.52 -8.24 22.81
N ASN A 196 -7.64 -9.00 23.45
CA ASN A 196 -6.24 -9.12 23.07
C ASN A 196 -6.08 -9.64 21.64
N HIS A 197 -6.80 -10.71 21.28
CA HIS A 197 -6.84 -11.20 19.91
C HIS A 197 -7.31 -10.10 18.93
N CYS A 198 -8.38 -9.37 19.26
CA CYS A 198 -8.87 -8.26 18.44
C CYS A 198 -7.81 -7.16 18.25
N ILE A 199 -7.06 -6.82 19.30
CA ILE A 199 -5.93 -5.88 19.20
C ILE A 199 -4.87 -6.43 18.26
N SER A 200 -4.50 -7.71 18.39
CA SER A 200 -3.55 -8.33 17.47
C SER A 200 -4.05 -8.29 16.03
N ALA A 201 -5.31 -8.65 15.78
CA ALA A 201 -5.91 -8.63 14.45
C ALA A 201 -5.95 -7.20 13.85
N LEU A 202 -6.26 -6.19 14.66
CA LEU A 202 -6.21 -4.79 14.23
C LEU A 202 -4.78 -4.33 13.97
N LYS A 203 -3.83 -4.69 14.82
CA LYS A 203 -2.40 -4.41 14.63
C LYS A 203 -1.91 -5.01 13.31
N GLU A 204 -2.19 -6.29 13.04
CA GLU A 204 -1.86 -6.94 11.78
C GLU A 204 -2.54 -6.26 10.59
N ARG A 205 -3.79 -5.80 10.73
CA ARG A 205 -4.48 -5.06 9.67
C ARG A 205 -3.79 -3.72 9.38
N LEU A 206 -3.40 -2.97 10.41
CA LEU A 206 -2.71 -1.68 10.30
C LEU A 206 -1.31 -1.84 9.68
N LEU A 207 -0.57 -2.88 10.08
CA LEU A 207 0.71 -3.26 9.47
C LEU A 207 0.54 -3.70 8.00
N CYS A 208 -0.52 -4.44 7.70
CA CYS A 208 -0.80 -4.91 6.34
C CYS A 208 -1.20 -3.75 5.39
N THR A 209 -1.87 -2.72 5.88
CA THR A 209 -2.09 -1.49 5.10
C THR A 209 -0.84 -0.63 5.00
N ALA A 210 -0.06 -0.58 6.09
CA ALA A 210 1.11 0.29 6.25
C ALA A 210 0.90 1.66 5.60
N ASP A 211 -0.05 2.44 6.13
CA ASP A 211 -0.32 3.78 5.61
C ASP A 211 0.93 4.67 5.76
N ILE A 212 1.44 5.15 4.63
CA ILE A 212 2.62 6.02 4.54
C ILE A 212 2.24 7.50 4.44
N GLY A 213 0.96 7.83 4.62
CA GLY A 213 0.53 9.18 4.91
C GLY A 213 1.30 9.75 6.10
N ILE A 214 1.25 11.07 6.27
CA ILE A 214 2.02 11.77 7.28
C ILE A 214 1.10 12.52 8.23
N VAL A 215 1.41 12.45 9.52
CA VAL A 215 0.77 13.21 10.59
C VAL A 215 1.70 14.37 10.96
N PRO A 216 1.38 15.61 10.56
CA PRO A 216 2.10 16.80 10.98
C PRO A 216 1.62 17.29 12.35
N PHE A 217 2.26 18.34 12.86
CA PHE A 217 1.86 19.00 14.10
C PHE A 217 1.33 20.41 13.83
N LEU A 218 0.31 20.82 14.59
CA LEU A 218 -0.22 22.18 14.64
C LEU A 218 0.21 22.86 15.93
N TRP A 219 0.36 24.18 15.88
CA TRP A 219 0.52 25.00 17.08
C TRP A 219 -0.78 25.03 17.88
N ARG A 220 -0.71 24.59 19.13
CA ARG A 220 -1.82 24.65 20.09
C ARG A 220 -1.80 25.97 20.86
N THR A 221 -0.63 26.47 21.22
CA THR A 221 -0.49 27.75 21.95
C THR A 221 0.69 28.58 21.45
N ALA A 222 0.71 29.86 21.81
CA ALA A 222 1.79 30.78 21.45
C ALA A 222 3.10 30.48 22.21
N GLU A 223 3.02 29.75 23.32
CA GLU A 223 4.14 29.36 24.19
C GLU A 223 4.90 28.12 23.68
N GLY A 224 4.58 27.62 22.49
CA GLY A 224 5.32 26.55 21.81
C GLY A 224 4.71 25.15 21.97
N ASP A 225 3.51 25.06 22.49
CA ASP A 225 2.79 23.79 22.65
C ASP A 225 2.17 23.32 21.33
N VAL A 226 2.24 22.02 21.03
CA VAL A 226 1.83 21.46 19.73
C VAL A 226 0.95 20.21 19.88
N MET A 227 0.13 19.96 18.86
CA MET A 227 -0.72 18.77 18.78
C MET A 227 -0.65 18.14 17.39
N PRO A 228 -0.77 16.80 17.27
CA PRO A 228 -0.85 16.15 15.97
C PRO A 228 -2.14 16.55 15.23
N ASP A 229 -2.05 16.69 13.91
CA ASP A 229 -3.19 16.97 13.02
C ASP A 229 -3.62 15.72 12.26
N PHE A 230 -4.72 15.12 12.72
CA PHE A 230 -5.32 13.94 12.13
C PHE A 230 -6.25 14.24 10.94
N GLY A 231 -6.48 15.51 10.60
CA GLY A 231 -7.39 15.92 9.52
C GLY A 231 -6.82 15.68 8.14
N ARG A 232 -6.38 14.45 7.82
CA ARG A 232 -5.64 14.12 6.60
C ARG A 232 -6.50 13.48 5.51
N GLU A 233 -6.07 13.65 4.27
CA GLU A 233 -6.73 13.05 3.12
C GLU A 233 -6.31 11.59 3.02
N HIS A 234 -7.29 10.70 2.81
CA HIS A 234 -7.05 9.27 2.58
C HIS A 234 -7.90 8.80 1.40
N LYS A 235 -7.43 7.79 0.68
CA LYS A 235 -8.28 7.03 -0.25
C LYS A 235 -8.92 5.87 0.50
N CYS A 236 -10.23 5.94 0.65
CA CYS A 236 -11.01 4.92 1.33
C CYS A 236 -11.84 4.12 0.35
N TYR A 237 -12.00 2.82 0.61
CA TYR A 237 -13.07 2.05 -0.03
C TYR A 237 -14.43 2.58 0.46
N ASP A 238 -15.45 2.50 -0.40
CA ASP A 238 -16.80 2.85 0.00
C ASP A 238 -17.36 1.81 0.98
N HIS A 239 -17.28 2.12 2.27
CA HIS A 239 -17.80 1.27 3.33
C HIS A 239 -19.31 1.03 3.20
N LYS A 240 -20.07 1.97 2.61
CA LYS A 240 -21.52 1.84 2.46
C LYS A 240 -21.87 0.72 1.48
N SER A 241 -21.12 0.58 0.40
CA SER A 241 -21.27 -0.54 -0.53
C SER A 241 -21.05 -1.89 0.15
N VAL A 242 -20.10 -1.99 1.08
CA VAL A 242 -19.87 -3.22 1.87
C VAL A 242 -21.04 -3.47 2.84
N ILE A 243 -21.52 -2.44 3.54
CA ILE A 243 -22.68 -2.55 4.44
C ILE A 243 -23.93 -3.00 3.66
N ALA A 244 -24.25 -2.34 2.55
CA ALA A 244 -25.40 -2.68 1.72
C ALA A 244 -25.29 -4.11 1.15
N TRP A 245 -24.09 -4.54 0.78
CA TRP A 245 -23.85 -5.94 0.41
C TRP A 245 -24.08 -6.87 1.61
N TYR A 246 -23.55 -6.55 2.79
CA TYR A 246 -23.73 -7.37 4.00
C TYR A 246 -25.20 -7.47 4.41
N GLU A 247 -25.95 -6.37 4.43
CA GLU A 247 -27.40 -6.36 4.76
C GLU A 247 -28.22 -7.26 3.83
N LYS A 248 -27.86 -7.34 2.53
CA LYS A 248 -28.54 -8.20 1.56
C LYS A 248 -28.25 -9.70 1.76
N HIS A 249 -27.08 -10.04 2.30
CA HIS A 249 -26.62 -11.43 2.41
C HIS A 249 -26.56 -11.94 3.86
N GLY A 250 -26.74 -11.04 4.83
CA GLY A 250 -26.72 -11.35 6.24
C GLY A 250 -27.92 -12.18 6.64
N VAL A 251 -27.73 -13.03 7.65
CA VAL A 251 -28.83 -13.79 8.24
C VAL A 251 -29.76 -12.81 8.97
N PRO A 252 -31.08 -12.84 8.74
CA PRO A 252 -32.02 -12.02 9.49
C PRO A 252 -31.86 -12.24 11.00
N GLU A 253 -31.98 -11.17 11.79
CA GLU A 253 -31.79 -11.22 13.26
C GLU A 253 -32.75 -12.21 13.95
N ASN A 254 -33.95 -12.43 13.41
CA ASN A 254 -34.88 -13.42 13.92
C ASN A 254 -34.50 -14.90 13.60
N GLN A 255 -33.40 -15.11 12.88
CA GLN A 255 -32.86 -16.41 12.48
C GLN A 255 -31.42 -16.62 12.97
N SER A 256 -30.86 -15.71 13.78
CA SER A 256 -29.48 -15.82 14.27
C SER A 256 -29.31 -16.80 15.45
N ASP A 257 -30.39 -17.15 16.15
CA ASP A 257 -30.37 -18.03 17.34
C ASP A 257 -30.57 -19.53 17.02
N ILE A 258 -30.28 -19.95 15.79
CA ILE A 258 -30.42 -21.36 15.40
C ILE A 258 -29.28 -22.17 16.02
N VAL A 259 -29.64 -23.18 16.82
CA VAL A 259 -28.68 -24.17 17.32
C VAL A 259 -28.28 -25.11 16.18
N VAL A 260 -27.05 -24.97 15.71
CA VAL A 260 -26.47 -25.80 14.65
C VAL A 260 -25.72 -26.98 15.27
N ILE A 261 -26.09 -28.20 14.89
CA ILE A 261 -25.33 -29.41 15.25
C ILE A 261 -24.26 -29.62 14.16
N PRO A 262 -22.97 -29.74 14.52
CA PRO A 262 -21.92 -29.98 13.54
C PRO A 262 -22.14 -31.33 12.84
N PRO A 263 -21.94 -31.43 11.51
CA PRO A 263 -22.04 -32.70 10.81
C PRO A 263 -20.93 -33.68 11.25
N PRO A 264 -21.09 -35.01 11.08
CA PRO A 264 -20.12 -36.00 11.53
C PRO A 264 -18.69 -35.82 11.00
N GLU A 265 -18.56 -35.25 9.80
CA GLU A 265 -17.31 -34.95 9.13
C GLU A 265 -16.69 -33.59 9.52
N ALA A 266 -17.36 -32.81 10.36
CA ALA A 266 -16.83 -31.54 10.82
C ALA A 266 -15.52 -31.76 11.58
N ILE A 267 -14.49 -31.01 11.18
CA ILE A 267 -13.28 -30.90 11.98
C ILE A 267 -13.64 -30.02 13.17
N LEU A 268 -13.81 -30.65 14.32
CA LEU A 268 -14.03 -29.95 15.57
C LEU A 268 -12.71 -29.38 16.06
N HIS A 269 -12.73 -28.10 16.41
CA HIS A 269 -11.64 -27.46 17.13
C HIS A 269 -12.10 -27.32 18.58
N PRO A 270 -11.78 -28.27 19.47
CA PRO A 270 -12.18 -28.19 20.86
C PRO A 270 -11.51 -26.99 21.55
N ALA A 271 -12.13 -26.49 22.61
CA ALA A 271 -11.73 -25.22 23.22
C ALA A 271 -10.25 -25.22 23.69
N ASP A 272 -9.77 -26.37 24.17
CA ASP A 272 -8.38 -26.61 24.57
C ASP A 272 -7.35 -26.49 23.44
N GLU A 273 -7.75 -26.53 22.16
CA GLU A 273 -6.85 -26.14 21.05
C GLU A 273 -6.56 -24.63 21.01
N PHE A 274 -7.42 -23.83 21.64
CA PHE A 274 -7.32 -22.37 21.61
C PHE A 274 -6.80 -21.78 22.91
N PHE A 275 -6.84 -22.54 24.02
CA PHE A 275 -6.34 -22.14 25.33
C PHE A 275 -5.14 -23.02 25.70
N GLU A 276 -4.02 -22.44 26.15
CA GLU A 276 -2.96 -23.23 26.77
C GLU A 276 -3.50 -23.87 28.06
N VAL A 277 -3.38 -25.20 28.15
CA VAL A 277 -3.72 -25.96 29.35
C VAL A 277 -2.42 -26.19 30.11
N ASP A 278 -2.23 -25.46 31.20
CA ASP A 278 -1.18 -25.73 32.20
C ASP A 278 -1.52 -26.98 33.04
#